data_AF-A0A9P8BMA1-F1
#
_entry.id   AF-A0A9P8BMA1-F1
#
_cell.length_a   1.000
_cell.length_b   1.000
_cell.length_c   1.000
_cell.angle_alpha   90.00
_cell.angle_beta   90.00
_cell.angle_gamma   90.00
#
_symmetry.space_group_name_H-M   'P 1'
#
loop_
_entity.id
_entity.type
_entity.pdbx_description
1 polymer ?
#
loop_
_entity_poly.entity_id
_entity_poly.type
_entity_poly.pdbx_seq_one_letter_code
_entity_poly.pdbx_strand_id
1 'polypeptide(L)'
;MASQSLRIHGHLQRSSQLVKLSMTSPIALLSRSASTDAHTYAAEDHSDSPPESFTTPFWRNTIIFSILGYGLYKVAPSRESLDGQDNSLTSFIRKSITPSDVWKTRNENHLALSVDSAQAKQLTETARRPVVSRIRYTGKFEDFSPHRQSVGDSVDMSDLNIKSDSHMRK
;
A
#
# COMPACT_ATOMS: atom_id res chain seq x y z
N MET A 1 6.78 77.58 -21.62
CA MET A 1 6.95 76.89 -22.92
C MET A 1 6.64 75.42 -22.66
N ALA A 2 5.39 75.00 -22.79
CA ALA A 2 4.71 74.55 -24.01
C ALA A 2 4.79 73.02 -24.17
N SER A 3 3.60 72.40 -24.14
CA SER A 3 3.20 71.13 -24.75
C SER A 3 3.90 69.84 -24.32
N GLN A 4 3.13 68.91 -23.75
CA GLN A 4 2.63 67.80 -24.55
C GLN A 4 1.46 67.05 -23.88
N SER A 5 0.38 66.99 -24.64
CA SER A 5 -0.82 66.17 -24.44
C SER A 5 -0.52 64.74 -24.83
N LEU A 6 -0.90 63.75 -24.00
CA LEU A 6 -1.19 62.42 -24.51
C LEU A 6 -2.27 61.71 -23.69
N ARG A 7 -3.43 61.67 -24.32
CA ARG A 7 -4.64 60.91 -24.02
C ARG A 7 -4.37 59.45 -24.40
N ILE A 8 -4.48 58.51 -23.46
CA ILE A 8 -4.66 57.09 -23.81
C ILE A 8 -5.78 56.51 -22.94
N HIS A 9 -6.89 56.20 -23.61
CA HIS A 9 -7.96 55.36 -23.13
C HIS A 9 -7.46 53.92 -22.97
N GLY A 10 -7.63 53.35 -21.78
CA GLY A 10 -7.40 51.93 -21.50
C GLY A 10 -8.60 51.35 -20.78
N HIS A 11 -9.52 50.77 -21.56
CA HIS A 11 -10.71 50.06 -21.12
C HIS A 11 -10.30 48.73 -20.46
N LEU A 12 -10.27 48.67 -19.13
CA LEU A 12 -10.05 47.42 -18.39
C LEU A 12 -11.37 46.68 -18.18
N GLN A 13 -11.74 45.89 -19.19
CA GLN A 13 -12.80 44.90 -19.12
C GLN A 13 -12.32 43.71 -18.29
N ARG A 14 -12.61 43.70 -16.98
CA ARG A 14 -12.27 42.59 -16.09
C ARG A 14 -13.31 41.48 -16.26
N SER A 15 -13.09 40.61 -17.23
CA SER A 15 -13.89 39.41 -17.44
C SER A 15 -13.60 38.39 -16.34
N SER A 16 -14.55 38.25 -15.41
CA SER A 16 -14.58 37.21 -14.38
C SER A 16 -14.85 35.85 -15.03
N GLN A 17 -13.80 35.08 -15.33
CA GLN A 17 -13.98 33.68 -15.72
C GLN A 17 -14.10 32.81 -14.46
N LEU A 18 -15.35 32.40 -14.21
CA LEU A 18 -15.76 31.47 -13.18
C LEU A 18 -15.42 30.06 -13.66
N VAL A 19 -14.28 29.53 -13.22
CA VAL A 19 -13.88 28.15 -13.51
C VAL A 19 -14.74 27.20 -12.66
N LYS A 20 -15.84 26.72 -13.24
CA LYS A 20 -16.58 25.57 -12.72
C LYS A 20 -15.81 24.30 -13.10
N LEU A 21 -14.93 23.84 -12.21
CA LEU A 21 -14.39 22.49 -12.29
C LEU A 21 -15.49 21.49 -11.89
N SER A 22 -16.23 21.03 -12.90
CA SER A 22 -17.09 19.85 -12.77
C SER A 22 -16.20 18.61 -12.75
N MET A 23 -15.77 18.18 -11.56
CA MET A 23 -15.17 16.87 -11.37
C MET A 23 -16.27 15.80 -11.42
N THR A 24 -16.59 15.33 -12.62
CA THR A 24 -17.37 14.11 -12.81
C THR A 24 -16.39 12.99 -13.11
N SER A 25 -15.94 12.29 -12.07
CA SER A 25 -15.20 11.03 -12.26
C SER A 25 -16.17 9.96 -12.79
N PRO A 26 -15.90 9.30 -13.92
CA PRO A 26 -16.65 8.11 -14.28
C PRO A 26 -16.30 7.02 -13.25
N ILE A 27 -17.29 6.60 -12.46
CA ILE A 27 -17.23 5.37 -11.69
C ILE A 27 -17.14 4.25 -12.72
N ALA A 28 -15.93 3.73 -12.96
CA ALA A 28 -15.76 2.50 -13.70
C ALA A 28 -16.45 1.39 -12.89
N LEU A 29 -17.65 1.01 -13.33
CA LEU A 29 -18.35 -0.17 -12.84
C LEU A 29 -17.50 -1.37 -13.25
N LEU A 30 -16.65 -1.81 -12.33
CA LEU A 30 -15.92 -3.06 -12.45
C LEU A 30 -16.97 -4.19 -12.42
N SER A 31 -17.29 -4.76 -13.58
CA SER A 31 -18.11 -5.97 -13.64
C SER A 31 -17.31 -7.08 -12.98
N ARG A 32 -17.72 -7.48 -11.79
CA ARG A 32 -17.22 -8.68 -11.15
C ARG A 32 -17.77 -9.85 -11.95
N SER A 33 -16.96 -10.44 -12.83
CA SER A 33 -17.25 -11.77 -13.36
C SER A 33 -17.27 -12.75 -12.19
N ALA A 34 -18.45 -12.97 -11.64
CA ALA A 34 -18.70 -14.11 -10.78
C ALA A 34 -18.74 -15.34 -11.70
N SER A 35 -17.64 -16.07 -11.76
CA SER A 35 -17.63 -17.42 -12.31
C SER A 35 -18.43 -18.31 -11.38
N THR A 36 -19.69 -18.56 -11.73
CA THR A 36 -20.44 -19.69 -11.19
C THR A 36 -19.81 -20.93 -11.82
N ASP A 37 -18.93 -21.59 -11.07
CA ASP A 37 -18.38 -22.90 -11.42
C ASP A 37 -19.52 -23.93 -11.30
N ALA A 38 -20.08 -24.30 -12.45
CA ALA A 38 -21.03 -25.39 -12.54
C ALA A 38 -20.21 -26.67 -12.68
N HIS A 39 -20.16 -27.48 -11.62
CA HIS A 39 -19.53 -28.80 -11.65
C HIS A 39 -20.30 -29.75 -12.57
N THR A 40 -20.05 -29.67 -13.87
CA THR A 40 -20.41 -30.71 -14.83
C THR A 40 -19.28 -31.73 -14.84
N TYR A 41 -19.54 -32.91 -14.29
CA TYR A 41 -18.70 -34.10 -14.41
C TYR A 41 -18.67 -34.55 -15.88
N ALA A 42 -17.82 -33.92 -16.69
CA ALA A 42 -17.44 -34.42 -18.00
C ALA A 42 -16.26 -35.37 -17.78
N ALA A 43 -16.52 -36.65 -18.01
CA ALA A 43 -15.52 -37.71 -17.99
C ALA A 43 -14.46 -37.46 -19.06
N GLU A 44 -13.21 -37.66 -18.65
CA GLU A 44 -11.96 -37.85 -19.41
C GLU A 44 -11.99 -37.48 -20.90
N ASP A 45 -11.48 -36.28 -21.19
CA ASP A 45 -10.84 -36.01 -22.47
C ASP A 45 -9.33 -35.93 -22.20
N HIS A 46 -8.59 -36.92 -22.69
CA HIS A 46 -7.13 -36.91 -22.67
C HIS A 46 -6.64 -35.75 -23.55
N SER A 47 -6.54 -34.57 -22.93
CA SER A 47 -5.76 -33.48 -23.49
C SER A 47 -4.33 -33.96 -23.69
N ASP A 48 -3.96 -34.20 -24.94
CA ASP A 48 -2.59 -34.44 -25.42
C ASP A 48 -1.69 -33.27 -24.96
N SER A 49 -1.19 -33.38 -23.73
CA SER A 49 -0.20 -32.46 -23.20
C SER A 49 1.10 -32.74 -23.94
N PRO A 50 1.68 -31.77 -24.65
CA PRO A 50 2.92 -32.00 -25.38
C PRO A 50 4.00 -32.46 -24.40
N PRO A 51 4.85 -33.44 -24.78
CA PRO A 51 5.84 -33.99 -23.87
C PRO A 51 6.78 -32.87 -23.38
N GLU A 52 6.68 -32.58 -22.09
CA GLU A 52 7.45 -31.52 -21.44
C GLU A 52 8.91 -31.96 -21.29
N SER A 53 9.76 -31.41 -22.16
CA SER A 53 11.20 -31.71 -22.21
C SER A 53 12.03 -30.52 -21.73
N PHE A 54 13.16 -30.81 -21.08
CA PHE A 54 14.19 -29.83 -20.69
C PHE A 54 14.92 -29.19 -21.89
N THR A 55 14.60 -29.60 -23.11
CA THR A 55 15.11 -28.99 -24.36
C THR A 55 14.15 -27.99 -24.99
N THR A 56 13.00 -27.72 -24.36
CA THR A 56 12.10 -26.66 -24.81
C THR A 56 12.81 -25.29 -24.84
N PRO A 57 12.40 -24.36 -25.72
CA PRO A 57 13.05 -23.05 -25.85
C PRO A 57 13.19 -22.29 -24.53
N PHE A 58 12.23 -22.45 -23.61
CA PHE A 58 12.30 -21.88 -22.27
C PHE A 58 13.49 -22.44 -21.45
N TRP A 59 13.59 -23.76 -21.30
CA TRP A 59 14.67 -24.40 -20.54
C TRP A 59 16.04 -24.24 -21.21
N ARG A 60 16.10 -24.30 -22.55
CA ARG A 60 17.34 -24.04 -23.28
C ARG A 60 17.86 -22.63 -23.04
N ASN A 61 16.99 -21.63 -23.16
CA ASN A 61 17.39 -20.24 -22.95
C ASN A 61 17.80 -20.00 -21.50
N THR A 62 17.06 -20.53 -20.51
CA THR A 62 17.45 -20.38 -19.09
C THR A 62 18.80 -21.02 -18.77
N ILE A 63 19.11 -22.20 -19.32
CA ILE A 63 20.42 -22.85 -19.15
C ILE A 63 21.52 -22.00 -19.81
N ILE A 64 21.31 -21.52 -21.03
CA ILE A 64 22.29 -20.66 -21.73
C ILE A 64 22.53 -19.37 -20.95
N PHE A 65 21.48 -18.69 -20.50
CA PHE A 65 21.62 -17.47 -19.69
C PHE A 65 22.29 -17.72 -18.35
N SER A 66 22.03 -18.88 -17.71
CA SER A 66 22.69 -19.26 -16.46
C SER A 66 24.19 -19.49 -16.66
N ILE A 67 24.58 -20.26 -17.68
CA ILE A 67 26.00 -20.52 -18.00
C ILE A 67 26.70 -19.23 -18.41
N LEU A 68 26.06 -18.42 -19.27
CA LEU A 68 26.60 -17.14 -19.71
C LEU A 68 26.78 -16.18 -18.52
N GLY A 69 25.78 -16.07 -17.64
CA GLY A 69 25.86 -15.27 -16.42
C GLY A 69 26.98 -15.74 -15.49
N TYR A 70 27.14 -17.05 -15.32
CA TYR A 70 28.23 -17.62 -14.52
C TYR A 70 29.62 -17.40 -15.14
N GLY A 71 29.75 -17.55 -16.46
CA GLY A 71 30.98 -17.28 -17.20
C GLY A 71 31.38 -15.81 -17.10
N LEU A 72 30.43 -14.91 -17.30
CA LEU A 72 30.63 -13.47 -17.10
C LEU A 72 31.00 -13.15 -15.65
N TYR A 73 30.36 -13.79 -14.66
CA TYR A 73 30.73 -13.64 -13.24
C TYR A 73 32.14 -14.14 -12.92
N LYS A 74 32.63 -15.18 -13.60
CA LYS A 74 34.00 -15.70 -13.41
C LYS A 74 35.05 -14.82 -14.05
N VAL A 75 34.77 -14.25 -15.22
CA VAL A 75 35.70 -13.41 -16.00
C VAL A 75 35.59 -11.92 -15.62
N ALA A 76 34.57 -11.53 -14.86
CA ALA A 76 34.41 -10.15 -14.42
C ALA A 76 35.64 -9.69 -13.60
N PRO A 77 36.30 -8.58 -13.99
CA PRO A 77 37.47 -8.04 -13.30
C PRO A 77 37.18 -7.50 -11.89
N SER A 78 35.93 -7.59 -11.42
CA SER A 78 35.47 -7.19 -10.10
C SER A 78 35.91 -8.11 -8.94
N ARG A 79 36.61 -9.21 -9.21
CA ARG A 79 37.09 -10.14 -8.16
C ARG A 79 38.30 -9.63 -7.40
N GLU A 80 39.12 -8.76 -7.98
CA GLU A 80 40.29 -8.17 -7.29
C GLU A 80 39.90 -6.85 -6.60
N SER A 81 39.00 -6.91 -5.62
CA SER A 81 38.98 -5.91 -4.54
C SER A 81 39.94 -6.38 -3.44
N LEU A 82 41.22 -6.54 -3.77
CA LEU A 82 42.26 -6.95 -2.83
C LEU A 82 42.72 -5.79 -1.93
N ASP A 83 42.30 -4.55 -2.23
CA ASP A 83 42.88 -3.32 -1.69
C ASP A 83 41.84 -2.29 -1.19
N GLY A 84 40.66 -2.75 -0.78
CA GLY A 84 39.60 -1.88 -0.24
C GLY A 84 38.91 -0.97 -1.26
N GLN A 85 39.24 -1.08 -2.55
CA GLN A 85 38.48 -0.42 -3.62
C GLN A 85 37.20 -1.19 -3.94
N ASP A 86 36.07 -0.48 -3.89
CA ASP A 86 34.76 -1.00 -4.28
C ASP A 86 34.85 -1.53 -5.73
N ASN A 87 34.42 -2.78 -5.92
CA ASN A 87 34.39 -3.37 -7.25
C ASN A 87 33.50 -2.52 -8.20
N SER A 88 33.79 -2.54 -9.50
CA SER A 88 33.10 -1.68 -10.49
C SER A 88 31.59 -1.92 -10.57
N LEU A 89 31.13 -3.11 -10.22
CA LEU A 89 29.71 -3.45 -10.15
C LEU A 89 29.04 -2.81 -8.93
N THR A 90 29.68 -2.84 -7.77
CA THR A 90 29.22 -2.23 -6.52
C THR A 90 29.20 -0.70 -6.65
N SER A 91 30.19 -0.10 -7.31
CA SER A 91 30.17 1.34 -7.58
C SER A 91 29.03 1.73 -8.55
N PHE A 92 28.77 0.91 -9.58
CA PHE A 92 27.64 1.09 -10.48
C PHE A 92 26.29 0.94 -9.77
N ILE A 93 26.12 -0.10 -8.96
CA ILE A 93 24.92 -0.31 -8.14
C ILE A 93 24.75 0.87 -7.18
N ARG A 94 25.81 1.29 -6.47
CA ARG A 94 25.76 2.41 -5.52
C ARG A 94 25.35 3.72 -6.21
N LYS A 95 25.77 3.97 -7.45
CA LYS A 95 25.36 5.15 -8.23
C LYS A 95 23.91 5.07 -8.70
N SER A 96 23.36 3.86 -8.84
CA SER A 96 22.02 3.62 -9.39
C SER A 96 20.94 3.53 -8.31
N ILE A 97 21.32 3.35 -7.04
CA ILE A 97 20.40 3.30 -5.89
C ILE A 97 20.40 4.62 -5.12
N THR A 98 19.30 4.88 -4.41
CA THR A 98 19.22 6.01 -3.47
C THR A 98 20.23 5.84 -2.33
N PRO A 99 21.02 6.88 -1.97
CA PRO A 99 21.99 6.79 -0.89
C PRO A 99 21.31 6.58 0.47
N SER A 100 22.00 5.92 1.40
CA SER A 100 21.49 5.57 2.73
C SER A 100 21.10 6.78 3.57
N ASP A 101 21.76 7.92 3.38
CA ASP A 101 21.51 9.16 4.13
C ASP A 101 20.11 9.74 3.87
N VAL A 102 19.61 9.60 2.64
CA VAL A 102 18.24 10.00 2.28
C VAL A 102 17.21 9.14 3.01
N TRP A 103 17.47 7.84 3.13
CA TRP A 103 16.60 6.93 3.88
C TRP A 103 16.61 7.25 5.37
N LYS A 104 17.77 7.58 5.93
CA LYS A 104 17.90 7.99 7.33
C LYS A 104 17.05 9.24 7.62
N THR A 105 17.24 10.28 6.81
CA THR A 105 16.47 11.54 6.91
C THR A 105 14.97 11.28 6.77
N ARG A 106 14.56 10.42 5.83
CA ARG A 106 13.15 10.08 5.63
C ARG A 106 12.55 9.33 6.82
N ASN A 107 13.30 8.41 7.41
CA ASN A 107 12.88 7.65 8.59
C ASN A 107 12.76 8.56 9.82
N GLU A 108 13.69 9.48 10.01
CA GLU A 108 13.63 10.49 11.07
C GLU A 108 12.39 11.39 10.92
N ASN A 109 12.12 11.87 9.70
CA ASN A 109 10.91 12.65 9.41
C ASN A 109 9.63 11.84 9.66
N HIS A 110 9.60 10.57 9.26
CA HIS A 110 8.45 9.70 9.50
C HIS A 110 8.23 9.43 10.99
N LEU A 111 9.32 9.27 11.76
CA LEU A 111 9.26 9.11 13.20
C LEU A 111 8.69 10.36 13.87
N ALA A 112 9.14 11.55 13.47
CA ALA A 112 8.59 12.82 13.97
C ALA A 112 7.08 12.93 13.67
N LEU A 113 6.66 12.70 12.42
CA LEU A 113 5.25 12.74 12.03
C LEU A 113 4.40 11.71 12.78
N SER A 114 4.95 10.52 13.03
CA SER A 114 4.27 9.46 13.79
C SER A 114 4.06 9.89 15.24
N VAL A 115 5.08 10.48 15.87
CA VAL A 115 5.00 11.01 17.24
C VAL A 115 3.94 12.12 17.32
N ASP A 116 3.95 13.07 16.39
CA ASP A 116 2.98 14.16 16.35
C ASP A 116 1.55 13.63 16.19
N SER A 117 1.36 12.64 15.30
CA SER A 117 0.06 12.01 15.08
C SER A 117 -0.44 11.28 16.33
N ALA A 118 0.45 10.63 17.08
CA ALA A 118 0.13 9.93 18.31
C ALA A 118 -0.27 10.90 19.41
N GLN A 119 0.45 12.01 19.55
CA GLN A 119 0.12 13.08 20.50
C GLN A 119 -1.23 13.74 20.17
N ALA A 120 -1.48 14.05 18.90
CA ALA A 120 -2.75 14.62 18.46
C ALA A 120 -3.93 13.66 18.73
N LYS A 121 -3.71 12.35 18.52
CA LYS A 121 -4.68 11.31 18.84
C LYS A 121 -4.93 11.23 20.35
N GLN A 122 -3.88 11.25 21.19
CA GLN A 122 -4.01 11.22 22.65
C GLN A 122 -4.77 12.45 23.19
N LEU A 123 -4.52 13.64 22.65
CA LEU A 123 -5.26 14.86 23.00
C LEU A 123 -6.74 14.73 22.62
N THR A 124 -7.01 14.15 21.46
CA THR A 124 -8.40 13.95 21.00
C THR A 124 -9.12 12.88 21.81
N GLU A 125 -8.44 11.79 22.17
CA GLU A 125 -9.00 10.71 22.98
C GLU A 125 -9.30 11.14 24.42
N THR A 126 -8.40 11.90 25.04
CA THR A 126 -8.62 12.46 26.38
C THR A 126 -9.74 13.51 26.38
N ALA A 127 -9.90 14.27 25.28
CA ALA A 127 -10.99 15.24 25.15
C ALA A 127 -12.35 14.62 24.78
N ARG A 128 -12.37 13.45 24.12
CA ARG A 128 -13.61 12.78 23.72
C ARG A 128 -14.14 11.90 24.85
N ARG A 129 -15.45 11.96 25.07
CA ARG A 129 -16.14 10.97 25.91
C ARG A 129 -15.91 9.57 25.34
N PRO A 130 -15.62 8.55 26.16
CA PRO A 130 -15.45 7.18 25.67
C PRO A 130 -16.69 6.74 24.90
N VAL A 131 -16.48 6.11 23.73
CA VAL A 131 -17.57 5.59 22.91
C VAL A 131 -18.20 4.41 23.64
N VAL A 132 -19.35 4.67 24.28
CA VAL A 132 -20.13 3.61 24.94
C VAL A 132 -20.98 2.91 23.89
N SER A 133 -20.60 1.69 23.52
CA SER A 133 -21.46 0.81 22.71
C SER A 133 -22.63 0.34 23.55
N ARG A 134 -23.85 0.70 23.14
CA ARG A 134 -25.08 0.19 23.78
C ARG A 134 -25.48 -1.11 23.11
N ILE A 135 -25.12 -2.20 23.73
CA ILE A 135 -25.59 -3.53 23.35
C ILE A 135 -26.94 -3.81 24.02
N ARG A 136 -27.90 -4.34 23.23
CA ARG A 136 -29.21 -4.74 23.76
C ARG A 136 -29.21 -6.14 24.36
N TYR A 137 -28.35 -7.02 23.83
CA TYR A 137 -28.24 -8.41 24.25
C TYR A 137 -26.83 -8.64 24.79
N THR A 138 -26.73 -8.87 26.10
CA THR A 138 -25.47 -9.08 26.83
C THR A 138 -24.93 -10.49 26.64
N GLY A 139 -25.78 -11.47 26.29
CA GLY A 139 -25.36 -12.84 26.02
C GLY A 139 -24.47 -12.99 24.78
N LYS A 140 -24.35 -11.95 23.93
CA LYS A 140 -23.44 -11.97 22.76
C LYS A 140 -21.97 -12.13 23.12
N PHE A 141 -21.57 -11.80 24.35
CA PHE A 141 -20.19 -11.96 24.79
C PHE A 141 -19.80 -13.40 25.08
N GLU A 142 -20.77 -14.28 25.27
CA GLU A 142 -20.55 -15.71 25.51
C GLU A 142 -20.91 -16.55 24.26
N ASP A 143 -21.59 -15.93 23.30
CA ASP A 143 -22.10 -16.57 22.09
C ASP A 143 -21.00 -16.64 21.02
N PHE A 144 -20.07 -17.57 21.21
CA PHE A 144 -19.03 -17.89 20.24
C PHE A 144 -19.21 -19.29 19.69
N SER A 145 -18.93 -19.44 18.39
CA SER A 145 -18.88 -20.77 17.78
C SER A 145 -17.60 -21.49 18.20
N PRO A 146 -17.68 -22.70 18.80
CA PRO A 146 -16.49 -23.47 19.18
C PRO A 146 -15.57 -23.82 18.01
N HIS A 147 -16.07 -23.78 16.77
CA HIS A 147 -15.37 -24.22 15.57
C HIS A 147 -14.79 -23.06 14.74
N ARG A 148 -14.97 -21.80 15.17
CA ARG A 148 -14.53 -20.60 14.42
C ARG A 148 -13.71 -19.62 15.25
N GLN A 149 -13.08 -20.07 16.33
CA GLN A 149 -12.16 -19.24 17.09
C GLN A 149 -10.74 -19.42 16.54
N SER A 150 -10.13 -18.33 16.06
CA SER A 150 -8.71 -18.35 15.77
C SER A 150 -7.91 -18.29 17.08
N VAL A 151 -6.67 -18.77 17.05
CA VAL A 151 -5.81 -18.73 18.23
C VAL A 151 -5.53 -17.27 18.60
N GLY A 152 -5.91 -16.88 19.83
CA GLY A 152 -5.75 -15.51 20.33
C GLY A 152 -6.96 -14.58 20.17
N ASP A 153 -8.07 -15.05 19.58
CA ASP A 153 -9.33 -14.27 19.51
C ASP A 153 -10.12 -14.22 20.83
N SER A 154 -9.80 -15.08 21.80
CA SER A 154 -10.46 -15.07 23.10
C SER A 154 -10.00 -13.85 23.92
N VAL A 155 -10.89 -12.88 24.09
CA VAL A 155 -10.66 -11.71 24.96
C VAL A 155 -11.11 -12.05 26.37
N ASP A 156 -10.29 -11.75 27.36
CA ASP A 156 -10.67 -11.83 28.77
C ASP A 156 -11.78 -10.80 29.07
N MET A 157 -12.95 -11.30 29.47
CA MET A 157 -14.13 -10.49 29.77
C MET A 157 -14.40 -10.40 31.28
N SER A 158 -13.46 -10.83 32.13
CA SER A 158 -13.64 -10.87 33.60
C SER A 158 -13.84 -9.48 34.22
N ASP A 159 -13.30 -8.42 33.63
CA ASP A 159 -13.45 -7.02 34.08
C ASP A 159 -14.62 -6.27 33.41
N LEU A 160 -15.51 -7.00 32.70
CA LEU A 160 -16.61 -6.37 31.97
C LEU A 160 -17.74 -5.92 32.92
N ASN A 161 -17.83 -4.63 33.20
CA ASN A 161 -18.93 -4.04 33.96
C ASN A 161 -20.09 -3.56 33.06
N ILE A 162 -21.21 -4.28 33.06
CA ILE A 162 -22.40 -3.97 32.26
C ILE A 162 -23.37 -3.08 33.06
N LYS A 163 -23.55 -1.83 32.64
CA LYS A 163 -24.56 -0.93 33.23
C LYS A 163 -25.96 -1.26 32.69
N SER A 164 -26.85 -1.79 33.53
CA SER A 164 -28.25 -2.02 33.21
C SER A 164 -29.13 -0.80 33.56
N ASP A 165 -30.26 -0.65 32.86
CA ASP A 165 -31.16 0.51 32.98
C ASP A 165 -31.84 0.62 34.36
N SER A 166 -31.92 -0.48 35.11
CA SER A 166 -32.42 -0.49 36.49
C SER A 166 -31.57 0.36 37.45
N HIS A 167 -30.30 0.63 37.11
CA HIS A 167 -29.38 1.39 37.94
C HIS A 167 -29.49 2.93 37.73
N MET A 168 -30.25 3.40 36.73
CA MET A 168 -30.39 4.83 36.40
C MET A 168 -31.69 5.49 36.89
N ARG A 169 -32.62 4.73 37.49
CA ARG A 169 -33.80 5.28 38.15
C ARG A 169 -33.47 5.65 39.60
N LYS A 170 -33.19 6.92 39.86
CA LYS A 170 -33.26 7.55 41.18
C LYS A 170 -34.36 8.60 41.16
#